data_AF-K1USW0-F1
#
_entry.id   AF-K1USW0-F1
#
_cell.length_a   1.000
_cell.length_b   1.000
_cell.length_c   1.000
_cell.angle_alpha   90.00
_cell.angle_beta   90.00
_cell.angle_gamma   90.00
#
_symmetry.space_group_name_H-M   'P 1'
#
loop_
_entity.id
_entity.type
_entity.pdbx_description
1 polymer ?
#
loop_
_entity_poly.entity_id
_entity_poly.type
_entity_poly.pdbx_seq_one_letter_code
_entity_poly.pdbx_strand_id
1 'polypeptide(L)'
;NLTLTVPSDGTLKVYARTGSSSATDRNVVLTQNGTELVNKILLESEAVSVPMTDDKGNTKDTKVFPVISVPVKQGDVAITYPVNSVNFYGFELVKTGTGISSVNAAAAKKDGKTYNMAGQEVSSSAKGIVIKNGKKYVK
;
A
#
# COMPACT_ATOMS: atom_id res chain seq x y z
N ASN A 1 2.01 13.14 22.08
CA ASN A 1 1.22 12.47 21.01
C ASN A 1 1.71 12.97 19.67
N LEU A 2 1.72 12.10 18.67
CA LEU A 2 2.08 12.40 17.29
C LEU A 2 0.84 12.18 16.43
N THR A 3 0.56 13.07 15.48
CA THR A 3 -0.48 12.86 14.47
C THR A 3 0.18 12.69 13.13
N LEU A 4 -0.18 11.63 12.41
CA LEU A 4 0.27 11.38 11.04
C LEU A 4 -0.94 11.42 10.11
N THR A 5 -0.96 12.36 9.19
CA THR A 5 -1.95 12.40 8.10
C THR A 5 -1.51 11.46 6.99
N VAL A 6 -2.23 10.37 6.78
CA VAL A 6 -1.95 9.43 5.69
C VAL A 6 -2.74 9.80 4.42
N PRO A 7 -2.10 9.88 3.24
CA PRO A 7 -2.73 10.38 2.01
C PRO A 7 -3.66 9.38 1.32
N SER A 8 -3.68 8.12 1.76
CA SER A 8 -4.55 7.08 1.22
C SER A 8 -4.78 5.97 2.24
N ASP A 9 -5.76 5.12 1.96
CA ASP A 9 -5.89 3.80 2.61
C ASP A 9 -4.61 2.98 2.40
N GLY A 10 -4.27 2.17 3.38
CA GLY A 10 -3.09 1.31 3.34
C GLY A 10 -2.81 0.60 4.64
N THR A 11 -1.62 0.02 4.73
CA THR A 11 -1.05 -0.49 5.97
C THR A 11 0.01 0.48 6.42
N LEU A 12 -0.19 1.09 7.59
CA LEU A 12 0.81 1.91 8.24
C LEU A 12 1.74 0.99 9.04
N LYS A 13 3.03 1.07 8.72
CA LYS A 13 4.10 0.45 9.47
C LYS A 13 4.80 1.51 10.32
N VAL A 14 4.96 1.21 11.61
CA VAL A 14 5.66 2.06 12.58
C VAL A 14 6.86 1.31 13.11
N TYR A 15 8.03 1.87 12.85
CA TYR A 15 9.31 1.33 13.29
C TYR A 15 9.70 2.01 14.59
N ALA A 16 9.49 1.33 15.71
CA ALA A 16 9.71 1.88 17.04
C ALA A 16 10.37 0.87 17.98
N ARG A 17 11.11 1.37 18.98
CA ARG A 17 11.74 0.55 20.03
C ARG A 17 11.65 1.27 21.37
N THR A 18 11.61 0.49 22.45
CA THR A 18 11.72 1.02 23.81
C THR A 18 13.08 1.70 24.02
N GLY A 19 13.11 2.81 24.75
CA GLY A 19 14.33 3.47 25.19
C GLY A 19 15.02 2.79 26.38
N SER A 20 14.38 1.77 26.98
CA SER A 20 14.90 1.03 28.13
C SER A 20 14.73 -0.48 27.94
N SER A 21 15.78 -1.24 28.24
CA SER A 21 15.81 -2.68 28.03
C SER A 21 15.07 -3.51 29.07
N SER A 22 14.69 -2.89 30.19
CA SER A 22 13.92 -3.53 31.26
C SER A 22 12.45 -3.06 31.32
N ALA A 23 12.09 -2.05 30.53
CA ALA A 23 10.74 -1.51 30.54
C ALA A 23 9.76 -2.47 29.87
N THR A 24 8.62 -2.67 30.52
CA THR A 24 7.53 -3.58 30.09
C THR A 24 6.18 -2.85 30.06
N ASP A 25 6.22 -1.54 29.89
CA ASP A 25 5.07 -0.63 29.97
C ASP A 25 5.06 0.39 28.82
N ARG A 26 5.87 0.17 27.78
CA ARG A 26 6.05 1.10 26.66
C ARG A 26 5.12 0.75 25.51
N ASN A 27 3.87 1.12 25.69
CA ASN A 27 2.84 0.90 24.68
C ASN A 27 2.85 2.04 23.65
N VAL A 28 2.74 1.65 22.38
CA VAL A 28 2.41 2.53 21.27
C VAL A 28 0.98 2.21 20.86
N VAL A 29 0.12 3.21 20.97
CA VAL A 29 -1.31 3.11 20.67
C VAL A 29 -1.61 3.95 19.44
N LEU A 30 -2.17 3.32 18.40
CA LEU A 30 -2.66 4.02 17.21
C LEU A 30 -4.18 4.07 17.26
N THR A 31 -4.72 5.27 17.05
CA THR A 31 -6.16 5.49 16.97
C THR A 31 -6.49 6.27 15.70
N GLN A 32 -7.66 6.01 15.12
CA GLN A 32 -8.18 6.74 13.97
C GLN A 32 -9.69 6.85 14.10
N ASN A 33 -10.23 8.07 13.91
CA ASN A 33 -11.66 8.36 14.04
C ASN A 33 -12.27 7.84 15.36
N GLY A 34 -11.53 7.98 16.47
CA GLY A 34 -11.95 7.51 17.80
C GLY A 34 -11.86 6.00 18.03
N THR A 35 -11.43 5.21 17.03
CA THR A 35 -11.25 3.76 17.15
C THR A 35 -9.78 3.42 17.41
N GLU A 36 -9.52 2.54 18.39
CA GLU A 36 -8.20 1.94 18.58
C GLU A 36 -7.92 0.92 17.48
N LEU A 37 -6.85 1.14 16.73
CA LEU A 37 -6.42 0.23 15.66
C LEU A 37 -5.41 -0.80 16.18
N VAL A 38 -4.53 -0.38 17.09
CA VAL A 38 -3.55 -1.25 17.75
C VAL A 38 -3.07 -0.60 19.05
N ASN A 39 -2.80 -1.45 20.05
CA ASN A 39 -2.10 -1.11 21.28
C ASN A 39 -0.99 -2.14 21.49
N LYS A 40 0.23 -1.78 21.08
CA LYS A 40 1.37 -2.69 21.09
C LYS A 40 2.40 -2.25 22.11
N ILE A 41 2.72 -3.14 23.03
CA ILE A 41 3.88 -3.01 23.91
C ILE A 41 5.17 -3.27 23.13
N LEU A 42 6.17 -2.42 23.33
CA LEU A 42 7.53 -2.58 22.79
C LEU A 42 8.42 -3.29 23.81
N LEU A 43 8.92 -4.47 23.46
CA LEU A 43 9.77 -5.29 24.34
C LEU A 43 11.09 -5.65 23.66
N GLU A 44 12.20 -5.53 24.39
CA GLU A 44 13.51 -5.97 23.91
C GLU A 44 13.59 -7.48 23.67
N SER A 45 12.81 -8.26 24.42
CA SER A 45 12.77 -9.73 24.32
C SER A 45 12.12 -10.22 23.04
N GLU A 46 11.40 -9.37 22.30
CA GLU A 46 10.80 -9.73 21.01
C GLU A 46 11.78 -9.58 19.84
N ALA A 47 13.01 -9.13 20.09
CA ALA A 47 14.03 -9.03 19.05
C ALA A 47 14.46 -10.41 18.55
N VAL A 48 14.56 -10.55 17.22
CA VAL A 48 15.10 -11.74 16.57
C VAL A 48 16.52 -11.45 16.12
N SER A 49 17.46 -12.36 16.39
CA SER A 49 18.82 -12.27 15.87
C SER A 49 18.87 -12.79 14.43
N VAL A 50 19.36 -11.97 13.52
CA VAL A 50 19.51 -12.29 12.10
C VAL A 50 20.97 -12.10 11.70
N PRO A 51 21.63 -13.09 11.07
CA PRO A 51 22.95 -12.91 10.53
C PRO A 51 22.89 -11.96 9.33
N MET A 52 23.62 -10.85 9.41
CA MET A 52 23.75 -9.87 8.33
C MET A 52 25.21 -9.82 7.86
N THR A 53 25.41 -9.90 6.54
CA THR A 53 26.72 -9.79 5.92
C THR A 53 26.90 -8.38 5.37
N ASP A 54 27.99 -7.71 5.73
CA ASP A 54 28.33 -6.40 5.18
C ASP A 54 28.89 -6.50 3.75
N ASP A 55 29.07 -5.34 3.09
CA ASP A 55 29.62 -5.27 1.72
C ASP A 55 31.07 -5.80 1.61
N LYS A 56 31.73 -6.09 2.73
CA LYS A 56 33.07 -6.65 2.81
C LYS A 56 33.07 -8.15 3.11
N GLY A 57 31.90 -8.78 3.21
CA GLY A 57 31.75 -10.21 3.48
C GLY A 57 31.80 -10.61 4.95
N ASN A 58 31.83 -9.67 5.90
CA ASN A 58 31.81 -9.99 7.33
C ASN A 58 30.37 -10.23 7.79
N THR A 59 30.12 -11.36 8.45
CA THR A 59 28.80 -11.69 8.99
C THR A 59 28.72 -11.40 10.48
N LYS A 60 27.64 -10.73 10.90
CA LYS A 60 27.35 -10.43 12.31
C LYS A 60 25.86 -10.63 12.61
N ASP A 61 25.57 -11.23 13.75
CA ASP A 61 24.20 -11.29 14.27
C ASP A 61 23.71 -9.90 14.66
N THR A 62 22.63 -9.48 14.02
CA THR A 62 21.98 -8.19 14.21
C THR A 62 20.58 -8.40 14.77
N LYS A 63 20.21 -7.61 15.79
CA LYS A 63 18.87 -7.65 16.36
C LYS A 63 17.89 -6.92 15.46
N VAL A 64 16.85 -7.62 15.03
CA VAL A 64 15.72 -7.07 14.29
C VAL A 64 14.50 -7.07 15.20
N PHE A 65 13.86 -5.91 15.33
CA PHE A 65 12.70 -5.72 16.19
C PHE A 65 11.40 -5.83 15.38
N PRO A 66 10.29 -6.30 15.99
CA PRO A 66 9.01 -6.32 15.33
C PRO A 66 8.55 -4.92 14.88
N VAL A 67 7.86 -4.87 13.75
CA VAL A 67 7.25 -3.65 13.21
C VAL A 67 5.77 -3.64 13.56
N ILE A 68 5.27 -2.53 14.09
CA ILE A 68 3.82 -2.36 14.26
C ILE A 68 3.23 -2.16 12.87
N SER A 69 2.37 -3.06 12.43
CA SER A 69 1.77 -3.04 11.09
C SER A 69 0.26 -3.08 11.22
N VAL A 70 -0.41 -1.97 10.87
CA VAL A 70 -1.86 -1.83 11.07
C VAL A 70 -2.55 -1.24 9.84
N PRO A 71 -3.71 -1.76 9.42
CA PRO A 71 -4.52 -1.13 8.38
C PRO A 71 -5.01 0.26 8.83
N VAL A 72 -4.95 1.24 7.93
CA VAL A 72 -5.40 2.61 8.15
C VAL A 72 -6.21 3.09 6.95
N LYS A 73 -7.11 4.04 7.21
CA LYS A 73 -7.83 4.81 6.19
C LYS A 73 -7.12 6.12 5.89
N GLN A 74 -7.36 6.70 4.72
CA GLN A 74 -6.95 8.07 4.43
C GLN A 74 -7.42 9.02 5.54
N GLY A 75 -6.53 9.92 5.97
CA GLY A 75 -6.80 10.90 7.03
C GLY A 75 -5.84 10.78 8.20
N ASP A 76 -6.22 11.35 9.34
CA ASP A 76 -5.33 11.44 10.49
C ASP A 76 -5.31 10.15 11.31
N VAL A 77 -4.11 9.76 11.71
CA VAL A 77 -3.84 8.68 12.67
C VAL A 77 -3.13 9.29 13.86
N ALA A 78 -3.74 9.18 15.04
CA ALA A 78 -3.13 9.64 16.29
C ALA A 78 -2.33 8.51 16.94
N ILE A 79 -1.06 8.79 17.23
CA ILE A 79 -0.08 7.89 17.81
C ILE A 79 0.26 8.38 19.22
N THR A 80 -0.12 7.59 20.23
CA THR A 80 0.12 7.89 21.64
C THR A 80 1.14 6.92 22.22
N TYR A 81 2.08 7.45 22.99
CA TYR A 81 3.19 6.72 23.58
C TYR A 81 3.72 7.48 24.80
N PRO A 82 4.40 6.80 25.75
CA PRO A 82 5.09 7.47 26.85
C PRO A 82 6.19 8.39 26.32
N VAL A 83 6.09 9.69 26.62
CA VAL A 83 7.02 10.73 26.13
C VAL A 83 8.45 10.44 26.63
N ASN A 84 9.46 10.80 25.83
CA ASN A 84 10.90 10.60 26.12
C ASN A 84 11.32 9.15 26.40
N SER A 85 10.51 8.18 25.96
CA SER A 85 10.72 6.76 26.34
C SER A 85 10.66 5.80 25.17
N VAL A 86 10.24 6.25 23.99
CA VAL A 86 10.12 5.46 22.77
C VAL A 86 10.92 6.13 21.68
N ASN A 87 11.76 5.36 20.99
CA ASN A 87 12.52 5.80 19.82
C ASN A 87 11.75 5.41 18.56
N PHE A 88 11.47 6.37 17.67
CA PHE A 88 10.91 6.13 16.34
C PHE A 88 12.01 6.21 15.30
N TYR A 89 12.12 5.19 14.45
CA TYR A 89 13.12 5.11 13.38
C TYR A 89 12.53 5.38 12.00
N GLY A 90 11.21 5.27 11.85
CA GLY A 90 10.55 5.53 10.59
C GLY A 90 9.06 5.21 10.59
N PHE A 91 8.41 5.68 9.52
CA PHE A 91 7.03 5.40 9.18
C PHE A 91 6.99 5.03 7.70
N GLU A 92 6.26 3.98 7.36
CA GLU A 92 6.04 3.55 5.98
C GLU A 92 4.54 3.32 5.78
N LEU A 93 3.97 3.96 4.77
CA LEU A 93 2.61 3.66 4.34
C LEU A 93 2.68 2.76 3.10
N VAL A 94 2.30 1.50 3.27
CA VAL A 94 2.08 0.59 2.15
C VAL A 94 0.67 0.80 1.65
N LYS A 95 0.53 1.57 0.56
CA LYS A 95 -0.78 1.83 -0.05
C LYS A 95 -1.45 0.51 -0.44
N THR A 96 -2.73 0.36 -0.09
CA THR A 96 -3.54 -0.71 -0.68
C THR A 96 -3.69 -0.37 -2.16
N GLY A 97 -3.16 -1.24 -3.05
CA GLY A 97 -3.30 -1.06 -4.49
C GLY A 97 -4.76 -0.79 -4.85
N THR A 98 -5.03 0.03 -5.87
CA THR A 98 -6.38 0.50 -6.23
C THR A 98 -7.35 -0.62 -6.63
N GLY A 99 -6.94 -1.89 -6.59
CA GLY A 99 -7.77 -3.03 -6.96
C GLY A 99 -8.20 -3.01 -8.42
N ILE A 100 -7.60 -2.17 -9.27
CA ILE A 100 -7.89 -2.16 -10.71
C ILE A 100 -7.26 -3.42 -11.32
N SER A 101 -8.01 -4.51 -11.34
CA SER A 101 -7.71 -5.72 -12.11
C SER A 101 -8.16 -5.58 -13.57
N SER A 102 -8.99 -4.59 -13.88
CA SER A 102 -9.51 -4.32 -15.23
C SER A 102 -10.04 -2.90 -15.38
N VAL A 103 -9.85 -2.31 -16.56
CA VAL A 103 -10.54 -1.08 -16.97
C VAL A 103 -11.95 -1.43 -17.48
N ASN A 104 -12.98 -0.79 -16.91
CA ASN A 104 -14.34 -0.89 -17.47
C ASN A 104 -14.40 -0.02 -18.74
N ALA A 105 -13.85 -0.53 -19.84
CA ALA A 105 -14.11 0.05 -21.14
C ALA A 105 -15.60 -0.15 -21.43
N ALA A 106 -16.38 0.94 -21.47
CA ALA A 106 -17.80 0.88 -21.79
C ALA A 106 -18.00 -0.04 -23.00
N ALA A 107 -18.90 -1.02 -22.89
CA ALA A 107 -19.14 -1.99 -23.94
C ALA A 107 -19.33 -1.25 -25.27
N ALA A 108 -18.46 -1.53 -26.25
CA ALA A 108 -18.53 -0.86 -27.53
C ALA A 108 -19.96 -1.03 -28.10
N LYS A 109 -20.64 0.10 -28.39
CA LYS A 109 -22.05 0.09 -28.84
C LYS A 109 -22.23 -0.99 -29.91
N LYS A 110 -23.16 -1.94 -29.72
CA LYS A 110 -23.29 -3.08 -30.64
C LYS A 110 -23.58 -2.65 -32.09
N ASP A 111 -24.12 -1.44 -32.27
CA ASP A 111 -24.53 -0.87 -33.56
C ASP A 111 -23.69 0.34 -34.00
N GLY A 112 -22.37 0.33 -33.78
CA GLY A 112 -21.50 1.38 -34.30
C GLY A 112 -21.45 1.43 -35.84
N LYS A 113 -21.18 2.62 -36.37
CA LYS A 113 -20.89 2.87 -37.79
C LYS A 113 -19.73 1.99 -38.27
N THR A 114 -19.76 1.60 -39.54
CA THR A 114 -18.69 0.79 -40.16
C THR A 114 -17.75 1.71 -40.93
N TYR A 115 -16.44 1.51 -40.80
CA TYR A 115 -15.44 2.31 -41.49
C TYR A 115 -14.49 1.43 -42.30
N ASN A 116 -14.01 1.93 -43.44
CA ASN A 116 -12.90 1.30 -44.14
C ASN A 116 -11.55 1.66 -43.47
N MET A 117 -10.44 1.11 -43.98
CA MET A 117 -9.10 1.37 -43.44
C MET A 117 -8.61 2.82 -43.61
N ALA A 118 -9.27 3.61 -44.46
CA ALA A 118 -9.01 5.04 -44.63
C ALA A 118 -9.85 5.91 -43.65
N GLY A 119 -10.65 5.30 -42.78
CA GLY A 119 -11.48 6.01 -41.81
C GLY A 119 -12.77 6.60 -42.39
N GLN A 120 -13.15 6.23 -43.61
CA GLN A 120 -14.41 6.67 -44.23
C GLN A 120 -15.56 5.76 -43.77
N GLU A 121 -16.71 6.35 -43.45
CA GLU A 121 -17.92 5.59 -43.16
C GLU A 121 -18.38 4.85 -44.43
N VAL A 122 -18.68 3.56 -44.27
CA VAL A 122 -19.11 2.68 -45.36
C VAL A 122 -20.33 1.87 -44.92
N SER A 123 -21.05 1.29 -45.89
CA SER A 123 -22.17 0.40 -45.57
C SER A 123 -21.70 -0.81 -44.75
N SER A 124 -22.61 -1.40 -43.97
CA SER A 124 -22.33 -2.61 -43.22
C SER A 124 -22.06 -3.84 -44.11
N SER A 125 -22.37 -3.75 -45.42
CA SER A 125 -22.15 -4.79 -46.43
C SER A 125 -20.85 -4.58 -47.24
N ALA A 126 -20.03 -3.58 -46.90
CA ALA A 126 -18.76 -3.35 -47.56
C ALA A 126 -17.84 -4.58 -47.45
N LYS A 127 -17.25 -4.98 -48.58
CA LYS A 127 -16.32 -6.11 -48.67
C LYS A 127 -14.91 -5.70 -48.23
N GLY A 128 -14.13 -6.66 -47.73
CA GLY A 128 -12.75 -6.47 -47.31
C GLY A 128 -12.60 -6.23 -45.80
N ILE A 129 -11.47 -5.63 -45.41
CA ILE A 129 -11.20 -5.32 -44.00
C ILE A 129 -11.94 -4.05 -43.61
N VAL A 130 -12.85 -4.17 -42.64
CA VAL A 130 -13.63 -3.07 -42.09
C VAL A 130 -13.44 -2.93 -40.58
N ILE A 131 -13.59 -1.72 -40.07
CA ILE A 131 -13.55 -1.41 -38.64
C ILE A 131 -14.98 -1.15 -38.16
N LYS A 132 -15.43 -1.91 -37.16
CA LYS A 132 -16.70 -1.68 -36.46
C LYS A 132 -16.45 -1.80 -34.97
N ASN A 133 -16.96 -0.86 -34.17
CA ASN A 133 -16.84 -0.90 -32.70
C ASN A 133 -15.38 -1.02 -32.21
N GLY A 134 -14.44 -0.38 -32.92
CA GLY A 134 -13.01 -0.43 -32.62
C GLY A 134 -12.32 -1.77 -32.94
N LYS A 135 -13.01 -2.72 -33.58
CA LYS A 135 -12.47 -4.03 -33.97
C LYS A 135 -12.44 -4.19 -35.48
N LYS A 136 -11.42 -4.88 -36.00
CA LYS A 136 -11.29 -5.22 -37.42
C LYS A 136 -12.06 -6.50 -37.75
N TYR A 137 -12.76 -6.51 -38.88
CA TYR A 137 -13.52 -7.64 -39.40
C TYR A 137 -13.20 -7.83 -40.89
N VAL A 138 -13.25 -9.08 -41.36
CA VAL A 138 -13.19 -9.40 -42.79
C VAL A 138 -14.60 -9.77 -43.24
N LYS A 139 -15.10 -9.11 -44.28
CA LYS A 139 -16.43 -9.31 -44.87
C LYS A 139 -16.36 -9.54 -46.37
#